data_AF-Q95I28-F1
#
_entry.id   AF-Q95I28-F1
#
_cell.length_a   1.000
_cell.length_b   1.000
_cell.length_c   1.000
_cell.angle_alpha   90.00
_cell.angle_beta   90.00
_cell.angle_gamma   90.00
#
_symmetry.space_group_name_H-M   'P 1'
#
loop_
_entity.id
_entity.type
_entity.pdbx_description
1 polymer ?
#
loop_
_entity_poly.entity_id
_entity_poly.type
_entity_poly.pdbx_seq_one_letter_code
_entity_poly.pdbx_strand_id
1 'polypeptide(L)'
;SRIRPSTFPEFVTVAMVDEVQAEYYDSNTQRIITKQDWVDQDFREVPDPLERETENRKGAQQGFKAGIGTLKRRFNQTGGTHIFQWMYGCEWDDEDGTTDGYHQYGYDGEDFISLDLKTLTWVAPVHQALTTKHRWEQNRALMEQ
;
A
#
# COMPACT_ATOMS: atom_id res chain seq x y z
N SER A 1 29.14 17.36 7.63
CA SER A 1 28.78 16.94 6.26
C SER A 1 27.34 17.37 5.98
N ARG A 2 27.08 18.10 4.89
CA ARG A 2 25.71 18.42 4.46
C ARG A 2 25.14 17.19 3.77
N ILE A 3 24.16 16.55 4.38
CA ILE A 3 23.38 15.47 3.74
C ILE A 3 22.68 16.12 2.54
N ARG A 4 22.99 15.66 1.32
CA ARG A 4 22.21 16.08 0.14
C ARG A 4 20.78 15.59 0.35
N PRO A 5 19.75 16.41 0.07
CA PRO A 5 18.38 15.92 0.03
C PRO A 5 18.35 14.70 -0.89
N SER A 6 17.82 13.58 -0.38
CA SER A 6 17.53 12.42 -1.22
C SER A 6 16.60 12.86 -2.34
N THR A 7 16.97 12.60 -3.58
CA THR A 7 16.08 12.79 -4.73
C THR A 7 15.01 11.70 -4.81
N PHE A 8 15.19 10.62 -4.04
CA PHE A 8 14.22 9.53 -3.96
C PHE A 8 13.03 9.94 -3.05
N PRO A 9 11.78 9.79 -3.51
CA PRO A 9 10.59 10.14 -2.73
C PRO A 9 10.48 9.37 -1.40
N GLU A 10 9.88 9.97 -0.38
CA GLU A 10 9.60 9.29 0.91
C GLU A 10 8.43 8.30 0.81
N PHE A 11 7.58 8.43 -0.22
CA PHE A 11 6.44 7.57 -0.46
C PHE A 11 6.18 7.44 -1.96
N VAL A 12 5.88 6.22 -2.40
CA VAL A 12 5.58 5.86 -3.78
C VAL A 12 4.41 4.88 -3.78
N THR A 13 3.51 5.01 -4.74
CA THR A 13 2.55 3.95 -5.06
C THR A 13 2.62 3.63 -6.54
N VAL A 14 2.49 2.35 -6.86
CA VAL A 14 2.46 1.83 -8.22
C VAL A 14 1.23 0.95 -8.35
N ALA A 15 0.47 1.13 -9.42
CA ALA A 15 -0.60 0.21 -9.80
C ALA A 15 -0.16 -0.55 -11.07
N MET A 16 -0.35 -1.87 -11.05
CA MET A 16 -0.02 -2.77 -12.14
C MET A 16 -1.32 -3.44 -12.62
N VAL A 17 -1.46 -3.60 -13.93
CA VAL A 17 -2.51 -4.40 -14.57
C VAL A 17 -1.81 -5.26 -15.61
N ASP A 18 -2.00 -6.58 -15.56
CA ASP A 18 -1.35 -7.56 -16.45
C ASP A 18 0.17 -7.33 -16.58
N GLU A 19 0.86 -7.20 -15.44
CA GLU A 19 2.31 -6.92 -15.34
C GLU A 19 2.78 -5.58 -15.93
N VAL A 20 1.86 -4.76 -16.42
CA VAL A 20 2.14 -3.44 -16.98
C VAL A 20 1.84 -2.36 -15.95
N GLN A 21 2.76 -1.41 -15.79
CA GLN A 21 2.53 -0.26 -14.92
C GLN A 21 1.45 0.64 -15.52
N ALA A 22 0.33 0.76 -14.80
CA ALA A 22 -0.81 1.58 -15.17
C ALA A 22 -0.72 2.99 -14.56
N GLU A 23 -0.35 3.07 -13.28
CA GLU A 23 -0.27 4.32 -12.53
C GLU A 23 1.01 4.45 -11.71
N TYR A 24 1.36 5.70 -11.42
CA TYR A 24 2.45 6.08 -10.55
C TYR A 24 2.09 7.32 -9.73
N TYR A 25 2.39 7.31 -8.43
CA TYR A 25 2.33 8.49 -7.58
C TYR A 25 3.59 8.54 -6.72
N ASP A 26 4.12 9.74 -6.46
CA ASP A 26 5.16 9.93 -5.45
C ASP A 26 4.98 11.19 -4.60
N SER A 27 5.64 11.21 -3.45
CA SER A 27 5.58 12.33 -2.49
C SER A 27 6.19 13.64 -2.97
N ASN A 28 6.99 13.63 -4.04
CA ASN A 28 7.65 14.84 -4.56
C ASN A 28 6.71 15.59 -5.51
N THR A 29 5.99 14.86 -6.35
CA THR A 29 5.05 15.39 -7.35
C THR A 29 3.62 15.50 -6.82
N GLN A 30 3.27 14.64 -5.85
CA GLN A 30 1.97 14.59 -5.18
C GLN A 30 0.75 14.56 -6.11
N ARG A 31 0.89 13.84 -7.23
CA ARG A 31 -0.15 13.62 -8.24
C ARG A 31 -0.03 12.23 -8.82
N ILE A 32 -1.16 11.66 -9.21
CA ILE A 32 -1.16 10.43 -10.01
C ILE A 32 -0.69 10.79 -11.43
N ILE A 33 0.21 9.95 -11.95
CA ILE A 33 0.70 9.95 -13.31
C ILE A 33 0.31 8.60 -13.91
N THR A 34 -0.59 8.65 -14.88
CA THR A 34 -0.95 7.55 -15.76
C THR A 34 0.22 7.18 -16.66
N LYS A 35 0.33 5.89 -17.00
CA LYS A 35 1.43 5.35 -17.80
C LYS A 35 0.98 4.66 -19.08
N GLN A 36 -0.33 4.47 -19.25
CA GLN A 36 -0.93 3.80 -20.40
C GLN A 36 -2.09 4.64 -20.97
N ASP A 37 -2.25 4.62 -22.29
CA ASP A 37 -3.27 5.41 -23.00
C ASP A 37 -4.70 5.04 -22.58
N TRP A 38 -4.95 3.76 -22.26
CA TRP A 38 -6.27 3.29 -21.82
C TRP A 38 -6.63 3.81 -20.42
N VAL A 39 -5.65 3.92 -19.50
CA VAL A 39 -5.86 4.56 -18.19
C VAL A 39 -6.14 6.05 -18.35
N ASP A 40 -5.41 6.71 -19.26
CA ASP A 40 -5.62 8.12 -19.59
C ASP A 40 -7.04 8.38 -20.12
N GLN A 41 -7.56 7.48 -20.95
CA GLN A 41 -8.91 7.58 -21.47
C GLN A 41 -9.94 7.43 -20.35
N ASP A 42 -9.79 6.43 -19.48
CA ASP A 42 -10.72 6.20 -18.36
C ASP A 42 -10.85 7.43 -17.45
N PHE A 43 -9.73 8.07 -17.08
CA PHE A 43 -9.75 9.28 -16.26
C PHE A 43 -10.25 10.53 -16.98
N ARG A 44 -10.22 10.58 -18.32
CA ARG A 44 -10.82 11.68 -19.09
C ARG A 44 -12.33 11.55 -19.16
N GLU A 45 -12.83 10.33 -19.25
CA GLU A 45 -14.26 10.05 -19.31
C GLU A 45 -14.94 10.24 -17.95
N VAL A 46 -14.19 10.06 -16.85
CA VAL A 46 -14.64 10.36 -15.48
C VAL A 46 -13.54 11.12 -14.71
N PRO A 47 -13.53 12.47 -14.73
CA PRO A 47 -12.46 13.29 -14.14
C PRO A 47 -12.43 13.34 -12.60
N ASP A 48 -13.60 13.38 -11.95
CA ASP A 48 -13.73 13.45 -10.48
C ASP A 48 -12.99 12.32 -9.72
N PRO A 49 -12.94 11.07 -10.24
CA PRO A 49 -12.08 10.01 -9.72
C PRO A 49 -10.60 10.39 -9.60
N LEU A 50 -9.97 11.07 -10.56
CA LEU A 50 -8.51 11.25 -10.55
C LEU A 50 -8.04 12.18 -9.42
N GLU A 51 -8.76 13.29 -9.22
CA GLU A 51 -8.45 14.22 -8.12
C GLU A 51 -8.72 13.56 -6.77
N ARG A 52 -9.86 12.85 -6.63
CA ARG A 52 -10.20 12.11 -5.42
C ARG A 52 -9.16 11.03 -5.11
N GLU A 53 -8.74 10.24 -6.10
CA GLU A 53 -7.72 9.23 -5.92
C GLU A 53 -6.36 9.86 -5.57
N THR A 54 -6.01 11.01 -6.15
CA THR A 54 -4.81 11.75 -5.76
C THR A 54 -4.85 12.17 -4.29
N GLU A 55 -5.99 12.67 -3.79
CA GLU A 55 -6.17 12.97 -2.37
C GLU A 55 -6.14 11.72 -1.48
N ASN A 56 -6.68 10.59 -1.94
CA ASN A 56 -6.55 9.31 -1.26
C ASN A 56 -5.08 8.90 -1.12
N ARG A 57 -4.26 9.03 -2.18
CA ARG A 57 -2.81 8.75 -2.13
C ARG A 57 -2.07 9.68 -1.17
N LYS A 58 -2.45 10.97 -1.08
CA LYS A 58 -1.90 11.91 -0.09
C LYS A 58 -2.28 11.51 1.34
N GLY A 59 -3.52 11.08 1.56
CA GLY A 59 -3.97 10.53 2.83
C GLY A 59 -3.17 9.28 3.23
N ALA A 60 -2.98 8.36 2.29
CA ALA A 60 -2.15 7.17 2.47
C ALA A 60 -0.71 7.55 2.83
N GLN A 61 -0.08 8.50 2.11
CA GLN A 61 1.26 8.99 2.42
C GLN A 61 1.40 9.40 3.90
N GLN A 62 0.45 10.18 4.43
CA GLN A 62 0.46 10.57 5.85
C GLN A 62 0.25 9.37 6.78
N GLY A 63 -0.64 8.45 6.41
CA GLY A 63 -0.88 7.19 7.13
C GLY A 63 0.39 6.33 7.25
N PHE A 64 1.12 6.14 6.15
CA PHE A 64 2.38 5.39 6.14
C PHE A 64 3.47 6.07 6.95
N LYS A 65 3.57 7.41 6.87
CA LYS A 65 4.51 8.18 7.68
C LYS A 65 4.28 8.00 9.18
N ALA A 66 3.02 8.06 9.62
CA ALA A 66 2.65 7.75 11.01
C ALA A 66 2.88 6.27 11.36
N GLY A 67 2.64 5.37 10.41
CA GLY A 67 2.91 3.93 10.49
C GLY A 67 4.37 3.63 10.78
N ILE A 68 5.31 4.19 10.01
CA ILE A 68 6.76 4.09 10.24
C ILE A 68 7.12 4.50 11.66
N GLY A 69 6.61 5.65 12.14
CA GLY A 69 6.88 6.11 13.50
C GLY A 69 6.38 5.13 14.58
N THR A 70 5.28 4.42 14.32
CA THR A 70 4.76 3.38 15.21
C THR A 70 5.59 2.11 15.16
N LEU A 71 5.95 1.65 13.95
CA LEU A 71 6.73 0.44 13.75
C LEU A 71 8.12 0.56 14.37
N LYS A 72 8.82 1.68 14.14
CA LYS A 72 10.12 1.95 14.77
C LYS A 72 10.09 1.78 16.30
N ARG A 73 9.05 2.29 16.96
CA ARG A 73 8.88 2.11 18.42
C ARG A 73 8.66 0.64 18.79
N ARG A 74 7.79 -0.08 18.06
CA ARG A 74 7.50 -1.49 18.33
C ARG A 74 8.71 -2.41 18.13
N PHE A 75 9.59 -2.05 17.20
CA PHE A 75 10.84 -2.76 16.92
C PHE A 75 12.04 -2.23 17.72
N ASN A 76 11.85 -1.27 18.65
CA ASN A 76 12.91 -0.63 19.42
C ASN A 76 14.02 0.01 18.57
N GLN A 77 13.68 0.53 17.39
CA GLN A 77 14.60 1.17 16.45
C GLN A 77 14.67 2.69 16.69
N THR A 78 15.87 3.21 16.92
CA THR A 78 16.09 4.63 17.30
C THR A 78 16.58 5.51 16.16
N GLY A 79 16.99 4.93 15.04
CA GLY A 79 17.57 5.64 13.88
C GLY A 79 17.59 4.75 12.65
N GLY A 80 18.10 5.27 11.53
CA GLY A 80 18.12 4.55 10.25
C GLY A 80 16.89 4.81 9.38
N THR A 81 17.03 4.44 8.10
CA THR A 81 15.96 4.44 7.10
C THR A 81 15.25 3.09 7.15
N HIS A 82 13.92 3.15 7.23
CA HIS A 82 13.06 1.98 7.29
C HIS A 82 12.04 2.03 6.17
N ILE A 83 11.55 0.86 5.75
CA ILE A 83 10.60 0.72 4.66
C ILE A 83 9.34 0.05 5.21
N PHE A 84 8.17 0.65 4.93
CA PHE A 84 6.88 0.06 5.23
C PHE A 84 6.11 -0.05 3.92
N GLN A 85 5.79 -1.29 3.55
CA GLN A 85 5.18 -1.64 2.28
C GLN A 85 3.79 -2.20 2.51
N TRP A 86 2.89 -1.91 1.57
CA TRP A 86 1.57 -2.52 1.48
C TRP A 86 1.36 -2.96 0.05
N MET A 87 0.99 -4.22 -0.11
CA MET A 87 0.68 -4.82 -1.39
C MET A 87 -0.69 -5.45 -1.27
N TYR A 88 -1.55 -5.10 -2.21
CA TYR A 88 -2.84 -5.73 -2.39
C TYR A 88 -3.12 -5.87 -3.88
N GLY A 89 -3.95 -6.84 -4.24
CA GLY A 89 -4.30 -7.13 -5.61
C GLY A 89 -5.18 -8.37 -5.71
N CYS A 90 -5.68 -8.59 -6.91
CA CYS A 90 -6.43 -9.78 -7.28
C CYS A 90 -5.86 -10.34 -8.59
N GLU A 91 -6.07 -11.63 -8.78
CA GLU A 91 -5.78 -12.34 -10.01
C GLU A 91 -7.06 -13.05 -10.45
N TRP A 92 -7.36 -12.96 -11.73
CA TRP A 92 -8.48 -13.65 -12.36
C TRP A 92 -7.93 -14.72 -13.28
N ASP A 93 -8.36 -15.97 -13.10
CA ASP A 93 -8.04 -17.08 -14.00
C ASP A 93 -9.10 -17.16 -15.11
N ASP A 94 -8.69 -17.00 -16.37
CA ASP A 94 -9.58 -17.01 -17.52
C ASP A 94 -9.98 -18.43 -17.99
N GLU A 95 -9.27 -19.48 -17.54
CA GLU A 95 -9.57 -20.87 -17.85
C GLU A 95 -10.68 -21.43 -16.97
N ASP A 96 -10.62 -21.20 -15.66
CA ASP A 96 -11.57 -21.76 -14.69
C ASP A 96 -12.51 -20.73 -14.03
N GLY A 97 -12.27 -19.43 -14.29
CA GLY A 97 -13.09 -18.33 -13.78
C GLY A 97 -12.92 -18.08 -12.28
N THR A 98 -11.89 -18.65 -11.65
CA THR A 98 -11.60 -18.39 -10.25
C THR A 98 -10.93 -17.03 -10.06
N THR A 99 -11.05 -16.50 -8.85
CA THR A 99 -10.37 -15.26 -8.44
C THR A 99 -9.62 -15.54 -7.16
N ASP A 100 -8.35 -15.13 -7.11
CA ASP A 100 -7.56 -15.10 -5.89
C ASP A 100 -7.08 -13.67 -5.62
N GLY A 101 -6.48 -13.44 -4.47
CA GLY A 101 -5.93 -12.14 -4.14
C GLY A 101 -5.00 -12.15 -2.94
N TYR A 102 -4.49 -10.96 -2.64
CA TYR A 102 -3.60 -10.76 -1.51
C TYR A 102 -3.83 -9.39 -0.89
N HIS A 103 -3.58 -9.29 0.42
CA HIS A 103 -3.54 -8.04 1.16
C HIS A 103 -2.51 -8.18 2.28
N GLN A 104 -1.33 -7.61 2.09
CA GLN A 104 -0.20 -7.82 2.98
C GLN A 104 0.61 -6.56 3.21
N TYR A 105 1.14 -6.44 4.42
CA TYR A 105 2.06 -5.39 4.80
C TYR A 105 3.41 -6.00 5.18
N GLY A 106 4.48 -5.36 4.73
CA GLY A 106 5.86 -5.71 5.04
C GLY A 106 6.60 -4.55 5.73
N TYR A 107 7.57 -4.88 6.57
CA TYR A 107 8.40 -3.89 7.27
C TYR A 107 9.88 -4.28 7.17
N ASP A 108 10.73 -3.36 6.72
CA ASP A 108 12.16 -3.57 6.47
C ASP A 108 12.47 -4.77 5.54
N GLY A 109 11.56 -5.06 4.61
CA GLY A 109 11.67 -6.15 3.63
C GLY A 109 11.13 -7.51 4.11
N GLU A 110 10.67 -7.60 5.35
CA GLU A 110 10.13 -8.82 5.95
C GLU A 110 8.61 -8.75 6.10
N ASP A 111 7.95 -9.91 6.16
CA ASP A 111 6.51 -9.99 6.38
C ASP A 111 6.12 -9.44 7.76
N PHE A 112 5.14 -8.53 7.79
CA PHE A 112 4.65 -7.93 9.03
C PHE A 112 3.26 -8.42 9.41
N ILE A 113 2.27 -8.30 8.51
CA ILE A 113 0.90 -8.79 8.71
C ILE A 113 0.19 -8.99 7.36
N SER A 114 -0.59 -10.05 7.19
CA SER A 114 -1.36 -10.33 5.97
C SER A 114 -2.78 -10.78 6.28
N LEU A 115 -3.72 -10.57 5.36
CA LEU A 115 -5.10 -11.06 5.48
C LEU A 115 -5.21 -12.41 4.80
N ASP A 116 -5.61 -13.44 5.54
CA ASP A 116 -6.07 -14.70 4.95
C ASP A 116 -7.49 -14.48 4.42
N LEU A 117 -7.61 -14.30 3.10
CA LEU A 117 -8.88 -14.05 2.43
C LEU A 117 -9.85 -15.23 2.52
N LYS A 118 -9.36 -16.46 2.74
CA LYS A 118 -10.22 -17.66 2.85
C LYS A 118 -10.93 -17.71 4.19
N THR A 119 -10.25 -17.30 5.26
CA THR A 119 -10.79 -17.31 6.62
C THR A 119 -11.25 -15.94 7.11
N LEU A 120 -10.93 -14.87 6.37
CA LEU A 120 -11.08 -13.47 6.77
C LEU A 120 -10.43 -13.19 8.13
N THR A 121 -9.20 -13.64 8.31
CA THR A 121 -8.43 -13.42 9.54
C THR A 121 -7.04 -12.86 9.26
N TRP A 122 -6.55 -12.01 10.15
CA TRP A 122 -5.22 -11.40 9.99
C TRP A 122 -4.13 -12.35 10.50
N VAL A 123 -3.14 -12.68 9.69
CA VAL A 123 -1.97 -13.48 10.08
C VAL A 123 -0.83 -12.54 10.48
N ALA A 124 -0.31 -12.71 11.70
CA ALA A 124 0.75 -11.88 12.27
C ALA A 124 2.00 -12.75 12.54
N PRO A 125 2.96 -12.83 11.60
CA PRO A 125 4.17 -13.66 11.75
C PRO A 125 5.13 -13.16 12.84
N VAL A 126 5.04 -11.87 13.23
CA VAL A 126 5.89 -11.24 14.24
C VAL A 126 5.09 -10.69 15.42
N HIS A 127 5.65 -10.73 16.62
CA HIS A 127 4.97 -10.28 17.84
C HIS A 127 4.53 -8.80 17.77
N GLN A 128 5.34 -7.97 17.10
CA GLN A 128 5.11 -6.53 16.90
C GLN A 128 3.82 -6.23 16.09
N ALA A 129 3.31 -7.22 15.35
CA ALA A 129 2.09 -7.12 14.57
C ALA A 129 0.82 -7.50 15.36
N LEU A 130 0.94 -8.18 16.51
CA LEU A 130 -0.23 -8.66 17.27
C LEU A 130 -1.17 -7.54 17.70
N THR A 131 -0.64 -6.39 18.13
CA THR A 131 -1.47 -5.23 18.45
C THR A 131 -2.26 -4.72 17.23
N THR A 132 -1.67 -4.78 16.02
CA THR A 132 -2.37 -4.43 14.79
C THR A 132 -3.45 -5.46 14.46
N LYS A 133 -3.10 -6.76 14.48
CA LYS A 133 -4.03 -7.87 14.28
C LYS A 133 -5.28 -7.72 15.14
N HIS A 134 -5.12 -7.63 16.47
CA HIS A 134 -6.26 -7.52 17.38
C HIS A 134 -7.13 -6.29 17.13
N ARG A 135 -6.52 -5.15 16.77
CA ARG A 135 -7.27 -3.94 16.45
C ARG A 135 -8.07 -4.09 15.16
N TRP A 136 -7.48 -4.69 14.13
CA TRP A 136 -8.12 -4.84 12.82
C TRP A 136 -9.19 -5.93 12.82
N GLU A 137 -8.99 -7.02 13.56
CA GLU A 137 -10.01 -8.07 13.73
C GLU A 137 -11.27 -7.58 14.47
N GLN A 138 -11.13 -6.54 15.30
CA GLN A 138 -12.28 -5.88 15.94
C GLN A 138 -13.08 -4.98 14.98
N ASN A 139 -12.58 -4.75 13.77
CA ASN A 139 -13.24 -3.92 12.77
C ASN A 139 -13.46 -4.70 11.47
N ARG A 140 -14.64 -5.31 11.34
CA ARG A 140 -15.03 -6.09 10.15
C ARG A 140 -14.90 -5.33 8.84
N ALA A 141 -15.10 -4.01 8.82
CA ALA A 141 -14.95 -3.21 7.62
C ALA A 141 -13.51 -3.23 7.06
N LEU A 142 -12.50 -3.54 7.88
CA LEU A 142 -11.11 -3.67 7.42
C LEU A 142 -10.80 -5.05 6.80
N MET A 143 -11.73 -6.00 6.88
CA MET A 143 -11.58 -7.37 6.39
C MET A 143 -12.51 -7.67 5.20
N GLU A 144 -13.45 -6.78 4.89
CA GLU A 144 -14.48 -6.95 3.85
C GLU A 144 -14.30 -5.96 2.67
N GLN A 145 -13.05 -5.50 2.43
CA GLN A 145 -12.72 -4.56 1.35
C GLN A 145 -12.53 -5.27 0.01
#